data_AF-A0A078JHX8-F1
#
_entry.id   AF-A0A078JHX8-F1
#
_cell.length_a   1.000
_cell.length_b   1.000
_cell.length_c   1.000
_cell.angle_alpha   90.00
_cell.angle_beta   90.00
_cell.angle_gamma   90.00
#
_symmetry.space_group_name_H-M   'P 1'
#
loop_
_entity.id
_entity.type
_entity.pdbx_description
1 polymer ?
#
loop_
_entity_poly.entity_id
_entity_poly.type
_entity_poly.pdbx_seq_one_letter_code
_entity_poly.pdbx_strand_id
1 'polypeptide(L)'
;MFYQKKEKKQEVDVAVLLINDTSANIHNTIDNSNPDGLRAPLSGRTPKSKWGFKQKKSYYSNGADQANFSVYVHSQPDFVFNEETTRSHYFYNRQLNNSINVIWGEYSMIQAERLLLSTALDDHSNQRFILLSDSCAPLYDFGYIYKYLISSPRSFVDSFINTKERRYSMNMSSVIPEEKWRKGSQWISVIRSHAELIVNDGIVFSAFEKFCKMRGLESEMEPRTLTCAPLYDFGYIYKYLISSPRSFVDSFINTKERRYSMNMSSVIPEEKWRKGSQWISVIRSHAELIVNDGIVFSAFEKFCKKAPPFGSQEAQLSQNLRNCIPDEHYIQTLLTMRGLESEMEPRTLTYTVWDVSGSKHGAKSWHPVTFTYENSGPEDLQEIKSINHVNYESESRTDWCKADSKPVPCFLFARKFTKEAAMRWNSRYQ
;
A
#
# COMPACT_ATOMS: atom_id res chain seq x y z
N MET A 1 29.74 9.05 46.85
CA MET A 1 28.94 8.16 45.98
C MET A 1 27.52 8.69 45.92
N PHE A 2 27.17 9.41 44.86
CA PHE A 2 25.77 9.76 44.61
C PHE A 2 25.14 8.60 43.83
N TYR A 3 24.28 7.83 44.49
CA TYR A 3 23.39 6.90 43.81
C TYR A 3 22.38 7.75 43.02
N GLN A 4 22.60 7.89 41.71
CA GLN A 4 21.52 8.28 40.80
C GLN A 4 20.47 7.17 40.88
N LYS A 5 19.33 7.52 41.48
CA LYS A 5 18.12 6.72 41.44
C LYS A 5 17.74 6.60 39.95
N LYS A 6 18.09 5.48 39.30
CA LYS A 6 17.52 5.15 38.00
C LYS A 6 16.01 5.15 38.18
N GLU A 7 15.33 6.15 37.62
CA GLU A 7 13.88 6.10 37.47
C GLU A 7 13.56 4.76 36.81
N LYS A 8 12.74 3.94 37.48
CA LYS A 8 12.21 2.73 36.85
C LYS A 8 11.41 3.20 35.63
N LYS A 9 11.94 2.94 34.44
CA LYS A 9 11.22 3.13 33.19
C LYS A 9 9.95 2.28 33.28
N GLN A 10 8.80 2.90 33.09
CA GLN A 10 7.49 2.24 33.14
C GLN A 10 7.44 1.20 32.02
N GLU A 11 7.16 -0.05 32.35
CA GLU A 11 7.03 -1.15 31.38
C GLU A 11 5.79 -0.90 30.52
N VAL A 12 5.99 -0.60 29.24
CA VAL A 12 4.95 -0.29 28.26
C VAL A 12 4.96 -1.31 27.12
N ASP A 13 3.82 -1.92 26.79
CA ASP A 13 3.78 -3.05 25.84
C ASP A 13 3.57 -2.63 24.37
N VAL A 14 3.02 -1.43 24.11
CA VAL A 14 2.67 -0.98 22.76
C VAL A 14 3.45 0.27 22.35
N ALA A 15 4.25 0.17 21.28
CA ALA A 15 4.91 1.30 20.64
C ALA A 15 4.05 1.86 19.48
N VAL A 16 3.66 3.13 19.59
CA VAL A 16 3.03 3.89 18.51
C VAL A 16 4.12 4.65 17.74
N LEU A 17 4.35 4.24 16.51
CA LEU A 17 5.34 4.79 15.59
C LEU A 17 4.65 5.76 14.65
N LEU A 18 4.98 7.05 14.77
CA LEU A 18 4.40 8.11 13.95
C LEU A 18 5.39 8.56 12.89
N ILE A 19 5.03 8.38 11.63
CA ILE A 19 5.83 8.81 10.49
C ILE A 19 5.11 9.92 9.72
N ASN A 20 5.85 10.93 9.29
CA ASN A 20 5.30 11.92 8.36
C ASN A 20 5.43 11.40 6.92
N ASP A 21 4.31 10.93 6.35
CA ASP A 21 4.27 10.39 4.97
C ASP A 21 4.13 11.48 3.89
N THR A 22 4.04 12.76 4.28
CA THR A 22 4.10 13.88 3.32
C THR A 22 5.56 14.28 3.10
N SER A 23 6.07 14.01 1.89
CA SER A 23 7.35 14.54 1.45
C SER A 23 7.38 16.05 1.72
N ALA A 24 8.43 16.52 2.39
CA ALA A 24 8.75 17.93 2.47
C ALA A 24 9.15 18.45 1.07
N ASN A 25 8.19 18.56 0.15
CA ASN A 25 8.34 19.20 -1.15
C ASN A 25 7.14 20.12 -1.36
N ILE A 26 7.14 21.25 -0.66
CA ILE A 26 6.71 22.47 -1.33
C ILE A 26 7.80 22.77 -2.35
N HIS A 27 7.65 22.34 -3.59
CA HIS A 27 8.11 23.08 -4.76
C HIS A 27 7.50 22.40 -5.98
N ASN A 28 6.85 23.24 -6.80
CA ASN A 28 6.31 22.96 -8.14
C ASN A 28 4.90 22.35 -8.22
N THR A 29 3.91 23.19 -7.91
CA THR A 29 2.75 23.34 -8.81
C THR A 29 2.71 24.80 -9.27
N ILE A 30 3.31 25.05 -10.44
CA ILE A 30 3.04 26.26 -11.23
C ILE A 30 1.62 26.07 -11.76
N ASP A 31 0.68 26.81 -11.19
CA ASP A 31 -0.65 26.98 -11.75
C ASP A 31 -0.55 28.02 -12.89
N ASN A 32 -0.42 27.53 -14.12
CA ASN A 32 -0.44 28.36 -15.34
C ASN A 32 -1.88 28.72 -15.69
N SER A 33 -2.52 29.54 -14.85
CA SER A 33 -3.84 30.08 -15.15
C SER A 33 -4.04 31.51 -14.63
N ASN A 34 -3.19 32.45 -15.06
CA ASN A 34 -3.61 33.85 -15.22
C ASN A 34 -2.63 34.67 -16.09
N PRO A 35 -2.94 34.95 -17.37
CA PRO A 35 -2.26 35.98 -18.13
C PRO A 35 -3.06 37.28 -17.96
N ASP A 36 -2.67 38.13 -17.01
CA ASP A 36 -2.76 39.59 -17.14
C ASP A 36 -2.28 40.28 -15.85
N GLY A 37 -1.47 41.32 -16.04
CA GLY A 37 -0.60 41.89 -15.02
C GLY A 37 -1.27 42.82 -14.02
N LEU A 38 -0.57 43.04 -12.90
CA LEU A 38 -0.17 44.35 -12.36
C LEU A 38 0.57 44.14 -11.03
N ARG A 39 1.76 44.75 -10.92
CA ARG A 39 2.57 44.79 -9.70
C ARG A 39 1.91 45.69 -8.63
N ALA A 40 1.87 45.20 -7.39
CA ALA A 40 2.02 46.02 -6.19
C ALA A 40 2.51 45.16 -5.00
N PRO A 41 3.37 45.67 -4.10
CA PRO A 41 4.06 44.87 -3.09
C PRO A 41 3.22 44.76 -1.82
N LEU A 42 2.97 43.54 -1.34
CA LEU A 42 2.44 43.33 0.01
C LEU A 42 3.26 42.29 0.75
N SER A 43 3.86 42.83 1.82
CA SER A 43 4.41 42.18 3.00
C SER A 43 3.78 40.83 3.39
N GLY A 44 4.64 39.95 3.89
CA GLY A 44 4.28 38.94 4.89
C GLY A 44 3.31 37.85 4.44
N ARG A 45 3.78 36.89 3.63
CA ARG A 45 3.16 35.55 3.59
C ARG A 45 4.18 34.50 4.03
N THR A 46 4.03 34.05 5.26
CA THR A 46 4.67 32.83 5.77
C THR A 46 4.26 31.62 4.92
N PRO A 47 5.21 30.71 4.57
CA PRO A 47 4.91 29.53 3.76
C PRO A 47 3.82 28.64 4.39
N LYS A 48 2.79 28.32 3.61
CA LYS A 48 1.76 27.32 3.94
C LYS A 48 2.36 25.89 3.88
N SER A 49 3.04 25.46 4.93
CA SER A 49 3.32 24.02 5.21
C SER A 49 3.74 23.69 6.65
N LYS A 50 3.72 24.65 7.57
CA LYS A 50 4.21 24.45 8.96
C LYS A 50 3.22 23.69 9.88
N TRP A 51 2.53 22.64 9.41
CA TRP A 51 1.43 22.01 10.16
C TRP A 51 1.64 20.56 10.60
N GLY A 52 2.75 19.91 10.23
CA GLY A 52 3.13 18.61 10.79
C GLY A 52 3.04 18.64 12.32
N PHE A 53 2.13 17.84 12.86
CA PHE A 53 1.87 17.61 14.29
C PHE A 53 1.42 18.77 15.21
N LYS A 54 1.38 20.03 14.77
CA LYS A 54 1.27 21.19 15.70
C LYS A 54 -0.01 21.30 16.56
N GLN A 55 -1.08 20.58 16.24
CA GLN A 55 -2.36 20.68 16.95
C GLN A 55 -3.05 19.33 17.16
N LYS A 56 -2.32 18.21 17.18
CA LYS A 56 -2.91 16.95 17.63
C LYS A 56 -3.20 17.07 19.13
N LYS A 57 -4.45 17.30 19.51
CA LYS A 57 -4.97 16.74 20.78
C LYS A 57 -4.65 15.24 20.68
N SER A 58 -4.02 14.62 21.67
CA SER A 58 -3.63 13.21 21.54
C SER A 58 -4.84 12.31 21.39
N TYR A 59 -5.26 12.11 20.15
CA TYR A 59 -6.37 11.26 19.77
C TYR A 59 -6.07 9.79 20.12
N TYR A 60 -4.78 9.43 20.18
CA TYR A 60 -4.31 8.07 20.50
C TYR A 60 -4.33 7.73 22.00
N SER A 61 -4.54 8.72 22.89
CA SER A 61 -4.31 8.55 24.34
C SER A 61 -5.43 9.09 25.22
N ASN A 62 -6.59 9.46 24.65
CA ASN A 62 -7.74 9.81 25.47
C ASN A 62 -8.25 8.54 26.18
N GLY A 63 -8.26 8.55 27.51
CA GLY A 63 -8.63 7.40 28.33
C GLY A 63 -7.57 6.28 28.43
N ALA A 64 -6.38 6.49 27.87
CA ALA A 64 -5.29 5.54 27.96
C ALA A 64 -4.54 5.70 29.29
N ASP A 65 -4.30 4.60 29.99
CA ASP A 65 -3.27 4.57 31.02
C ASP A 65 -1.91 4.74 30.33
N GLN A 66 -1.16 5.78 30.70
CA GLN A 66 0.20 6.03 30.21
C GLN A 66 1.14 4.85 30.48
N ALA A 67 0.76 3.93 31.37
CA ALA A 67 1.44 2.67 31.60
C ALA A 67 1.47 1.72 30.41
N ASN A 68 0.62 1.88 29.40
CA ASN A 68 0.39 0.83 28.40
C ASN A 68 1.01 1.10 27.02
N PHE A 69 1.55 2.30 26.77
CA PHE A 69 2.14 2.63 25.48
C PHE A 69 3.30 3.64 25.53
N SER A 70 4.14 3.58 24.49
CA SER A 70 5.15 4.58 24.17
C SER A 70 4.89 5.19 22.79
N VAL A 71 5.34 6.42 22.59
CA VAL A 71 5.21 7.14 21.31
C VAL A 71 6.60 7.48 20.80
N TYR A 72 6.84 7.21 19.52
CA TYR A 72 8.06 7.59 18.79
C TYR A 72 7.66 8.32 17.52
N VAL A 73 8.32 9.43 17.22
CA VAL A 73 7.94 10.30 16.10
C VAL A 73 9.11 10.53 15.16
N HIS A 74 8.96 10.13 13.91
CA HIS A 74 9.82 10.56 12.81
C HIS A 74 9.21 11.82 12.18
N SER A 75 9.93 12.93 12.32
CA SER A 75 9.55 14.25 11.81
C SER A 75 10.65 14.82 10.92
N GLN A 76 10.44 16.02 10.39
CA GLN A 76 11.52 16.76 9.74
C GLN A 76 12.72 16.89 10.70
N PRO A 77 13.97 16.83 10.20
CA PRO A 77 15.16 17.11 10.99
C PRO A 77 15.01 18.42 11.76
N ASP A 78 15.56 18.45 12.98
CA ASP A 78 15.55 19.59 13.91
C ASP A 78 14.18 20.04 14.44
N PHE A 79 13.08 19.36 14.08
CA PHE A 79 11.77 19.66 14.64
C PHE A 79 11.64 19.11 16.06
N VAL A 80 11.36 19.97 17.03
CA VAL A 80 11.20 19.61 18.45
C VAL A 80 9.74 19.70 18.87
N PHE A 81 9.23 18.66 19.52
CA PHE A 81 7.90 18.65 20.12
C PHE A 81 7.97 19.13 21.57
N ASN A 82 7.36 20.28 21.84
CA ASN A 82 7.27 20.92 23.15
C ASN A 82 5.94 21.67 23.30
N GLU A 83 5.75 22.38 24.41
CA GLU A 83 4.52 23.14 24.70
C GLU A 83 4.19 24.21 23.64
N GLU A 84 5.21 24.76 22.97
CA GLU A 84 5.04 25.77 21.92
C GLU A 84 4.64 25.14 20.58
N THR A 85 5.12 23.93 20.31
CA THR A 85 4.94 23.27 19.01
C THR A 85 3.80 22.28 19.00
N THR A 86 3.30 21.79 20.13
CA THR A 86 2.13 20.89 20.18
C THR A 86 1.28 21.08 21.43
N ARG A 87 -0.03 20.95 21.26
CA ARG A 87 -1.02 21.03 22.35
C ARG A 87 -1.14 19.76 23.18
N SER A 88 -0.40 18.70 22.84
CA SER A 88 -0.50 17.43 23.54
C SER A 88 0.84 16.96 24.09
N HIS A 89 0.86 16.80 25.41
CA HIS A 89 2.03 16.39 26.18
C HIS A 89 2.53 14.99 25.84
N TYR A 90 1.69 14.13 25.26
CA TYR A 90 2.08 12.79 24.80
C TYR A 90 3.17 12.80 23.72
N PHE A 91 3.37 13.92 23.02
CA PHE A 91 4.41 14.04 21.99
C PHE A 91 5.67 14.75 22.46
N TYR A 92 5.69 15.32 23.67
CA TYR A 92 6.83 16.11 24.14
C TYR A 92 8.11 15.26 24.16
N ASN A 93 9.14 15.74 23.45
CA ASN A 93 10.45 15.09 23.32
C ASN A 93 10.38 13.62 22.85
N ARG A 94 9.39 13.27 22.03
CA ARG A 94 9.23 11.93 21.44
C ARG A 94 9.74 11.81 20.01
N GLN A 95 10.24 12.91 19.43
CA GLN A 95 10.88 12.89 18.13
C GLN A 95 12.21 12.13 18.14
N LEU A 96 12.55 11.54 17.00
CA LEU A 96 13.88 10.99 16.76
C LEU A 96 14.91 12.10 16.55
N ASN A 97 16.11 11.93 17.10
CA ASN A 97 17.20 12.90 16.96
C ASN A 97 17.93 12.77 15.61
N ASN A 98 17.85 11.60 14.97
CA ASN A 98 18.53 11.27 13.71
C ASN A 98 17.52 11.06 12.56
N SER A 99 16.56 11.98 12.43
CA SER A 99 15.53 11.90 11.39
C SER A 99 16.11 11.87 9.97
N ILE A 100 15.59 10.94 9.18
CA ILE A 100 15.89 10.80 7.74
C ILE A 100 15.02 11.74 6.92
N ASN A 101 15.58 12.38 5.89
CA ASN A 101 14.79 13.14 4.93
C ASN A 101 14.07 12.18 3.96
N VAL A 102 12.75 11.99 4.17
CA VAL A 102 11.94 11.04 3.40
C VAL A 102 11.43 11.64 2.11
N ILE A 103 11.48 10.84 1.04
CA ILE A 103 10.89 11.16 -0.27
C ILE A 103 9.84 10.10 -0.56
N TRP A 104 8.65 10.53 -1.00
CA TRP A 104 7.55 9.62 -1.27
C TRP A 104 7.89 8.63 -2.39
N GLY A 105 7.67 7.34 -2.12
CA GLY A 105 7.93 6.24 -3.06
C GLY A 105 9.41 5.90 -3.24
N GLU A 106 10.30 6.45 -2.42
CA GLU A 106 11.74 6.15 -2.44
C GLU A 106 12.16 5.32 -1.23
N TYR A 107 13.33 4.69 -1.32
CA TYR A 107 13.89 3.85 -0.26
C TYR A 107 14.13 4.58 1.06
N SER A 108 14.18 5.92 1.08
CA SER A 108 14.32 6.69 2.32
C SER A 108 13.12 6.52 3.26
N MET A 109 11.94 6.17 2.73
CA MET A 109 10.76 5.86 3.55
C MET A 109 10.99 4.60 4.41
N ILE A 110 11.44 3.50 3.80
CA ILE A 110 11.73 2.25 4.53
C ILE A 110 12.88 2.42 5.53
N GLN A 111 13.84 3.31 5.25
CA GLN A 111 14.88 3.67 6.22
C GLN A 111 14.29 4.35 7.46
N ALA A 112 13.36 5.29 7.28
CA ALA A 112 12.70 5.98 8.38
C ALA A 112 11.83 5.03 9.24
N GLU A 113 11.10 4.12 8.60
CA GLU A 113 10.31 3.09 9.28
C GLU A 113 11.18 2.14 10.11
N ARG A 114 12.30 1.67 9.55
CA ARG A 114 13.26 0.84 10.28
C ARG A 114 13.92 1.57 11.44
N LEU A 115 14.21 2.85 11.28
CA LEU A 115 14.77 3.67 12.35
C LEU A 115 13.78 3.84 13.51
N LEU A 116 12.49 4.06 13.21
CA LEU A 116 11.42 4.08 14.20
C LEU A 116 11.33 2.76 14.96
N LEU A 117 11.32 1.62 14.25
CA LEU A 117 11.31 0.29 14.86
C LEU A 117 12.54 0.07 15.73
N SER A 118 13.74 0.40 15.23
CA SER A 118 14.99 0.25 15.97
C SER A 118 14.98 1.04 17.28
N THR A 119 14.55 2.30 17.23
CA THR A 119 14.50 3.15 18.43
C THR A 119 13.47 2.64 19.43
N ALA A 120 12.34 2.14 18.95
CA ALA A 120 11.31 1.57 19.82
C ALA A 120 11.71 0.23 20.45
N LEU A 121 12.55 -0.56 19.78
CA LEU A 121 13.07 -1.84 20.24
C LEU A 121 14.09 -1.72 21.39
N ASP A 122 14.76 -0.56 21.50
CA ASP A 122 15.64 -0.25 22.63
C ASP A 122 14.89 -0.30 23.98
N ASP A 123 13.57 -0.11 23.94
CA ASP A 123 12.71 -0.43 25.07
C ASP A 123 12.32 -1.92 25.04
N HIS A 124 12.82 -2.68 26.00
CA HIS A 124 12.54 -4.11 26.12
C HIS A 124 11.08 -4.40 26.46
N SER A 125 10.33 -3.44 27.04
CA SER A 125 8.92 -3.66 27.34
C SER A 125 8.06 -3.66 26.08
N ASN A 126 8.45 -2.96 25.02
CA ASN A 126 7.64 -2.87 23.80
C ASN A 126 7.52 -4.25 23.12
N GLN A 127 6.28 -4.75 23.03
CA GLN A 127 5.90 -6.04 22.43
C GLN A 127 5.10 -5.92 21.13
N ARG A 128 4.42 -4.77 20.91
CA ARG A 128 3.63 -4.48 19.72
C ARG A 128 4.05 -3.14 19.14
N PHE A 129 4.19 -3.06 17.82
CA PHE A 129 4.64 -1.87 17.12
C PHE A 129 3.61 -1.50 16.07
N ILE A 130 3.07 -0.29 16.11
CA ILE A 130 2.02 0.17 15.19
C ILE A 130 2.55 1.37 14.41
N LEU A 131 2.56 1.29 13.08
CA LEU A 131 2.94 2.41 12.23
C LEU A 131 1.70 3.21 11.82
N LEU A 132 1.69 4.51 12.09
CA LEU A 132 0.61 5.45 11.75
C LEU A 132 1.20 6.77 11.23
N SER A 133 0.41 7.58 10.52
CA SER A 133 0.80 8.94 10.13
C SER A 133 0.01 10.04 10.82
N ASP A 134 0.37 11.28 10.50
CA ASP A 134 -0.31 12.46 10.99
C ASP A 134 -1.80 12.50 10.56
N SER A 135 -2.15 11.82 9.47
CA SER A 135 -3.50 11.72 8.90
C SER A 135 -4.35 10.52 9.36
N CYS A 136 -3.82 9.66 10.25
CA CYS A 136 -4.56 8.52 10.80
C CYS A 136 -5.39 8.90 12.03
N ALA A 137 -6.58 8.30 12.19
CA ALA A 137 -7.42 8.42 13.38
C ALA A 137 -7.83 7.04 13.92
N PRO A 138 -7.95 6.87 15.25
CA PRO A 138 -8.45 5.63 15.83
C PRO A 138 -9.97 5.47 15.61
N LEU A 139 -10.39 4.22 15.41
CA LEU A 139 -11.79 3.83 15.30
C LEU A 139 -12.36 3.37 16.64
N TYR A 140 -11.53 3.06 17.63
CA TYR A 140 -11.94 2.62 18.96
C TYR A 140 -11.13 3.36 20.01
N ASP A 141 -11.56 3.33 21.27
CA ASP A 141 -10.74 3.84 22.37
C ASP A 141 -9.46 3.02 22.52
N PHE A 142 -8.46 3.63 23.16
CA PHE A 142 -7.15 3.00 23.32
C PHE A 142 -7.23 1.69 24.12
N GLY A 143 -8.11 1.58 25.12
CA GLY A 143 -8.26 0.37 25.92
C GLY A 143 -8.70 -0.83 25.09
N TYR A 144 -9.63 -0.62 24.15
CA TYR A 144 -10.03 -1.64 23.18
C TYR A 144 -8.88 -2.01 22.24
N ILE A 145 -8.20 -1.02 21.66
CA ILE A 145 -7.07 -1.22 20.73
C ILE A 145 -5.95 -2.01 21.40
N TYR A 146 -5.58 -1.61 22.63
CA TYR A 146 -4.56 -2.28 23.43
C TYR A 146 -4.90 -3.76 23.65
N LYS A 147 -6.11 -4.07 24.12
CA LYS A 147 -6.56 -5.45 24.35
C LYS A 147 -6.55 -6.27 23.06
N TYR A 148 -7.00 -5.69 21.94
CA TYR A 148 -6.97 -6.34 20.63
C TYR A 148 -5.55 -6.74 20.23
N LEU A 149 -4.58 -5.82 20.38
CA LEU A 149 -3.20 -6.06 19.96
C LEU A 149 -2.47 -7.06 20.86
N ILE A 150 -2.60 -6.93 22.18
CA ILE A 150 -1.90 -7.78 23.14
C ILE A 150 -2.48 -9.19 23.18
N SER A 151 -3.79 -9.36 22.95
CA SER A 151 -4.41 -10.70 22.87
C SER A 151 -4.04 -11.48 21.60
N SER A 152 -3.63 -10.80 20.53
CA SER A 152 -3.19 -11.47 19.29
C SER A 152 -1.70 -11.81 19.36
N PRO A 153 -1.28 -13.06 19.10
CA PRO A 153 0.13 -13.41 18.92
C PRO A 153 0.65 -13.08 17.51
N ARG A 154 -0.22 -12.60 16.61
CA ARG A 154 0.08 -12.40 15.18
C ARG A 154 0.37 -10.95 14.84
N SER A 155 1.16 -10.75 13.79
CA SER A 155 1.31 -9.45 13.14
C SER A 155 0.21 -9.18 12.13
N PHE A 156 -0.15 -7.93 11.91
CA PHE A 156 -1.13 -7.48 10.91
C PHE A 156 -0.41 -6.73 9.81
N VAL A 157 -0.12 -7.44 8.73
CA VAL A 157 0.61 -6.93 7.56
C VAL A 157 -0.20 -7.30 6.33
N ASP A 158 -0.73 -6.30 5.63
CA ASP A 158 -1.40 -6.51 4.35
C ASP A 158 -0.39 -7.13 3.36
N SER A 159 -0.71 -8.30 2.83
CA SER A 159 0.24 -9.10 2.06
C SER A 159 -0.48 -9.98 1.05
N PHE A 160 -0.34 -9.62 -0.22
CA PHE A 160 -0.95 -10.34 -1.33
C PHE A 160 -0.04 -10.35 -2.57
N ILE A 161 -0.29 -11.31 -3.44
CA ILE A 161 0.30 -11.38 -4.77
C ILE A 161 -0.48 -10.44 -5.68
N ASN A 162 0.20 -9.48 -6.29
CA ASN A 162 -0.44 -8.64 -7.29
C ASN A 162 -0.53 -9.36 -8.65
N THR A 163 -1.41 -10.36 -8.77
CA THR A 163 -1.62 -11.09 -10.04
C THR A 163 -2.20 -10.19 -11.14
N LYS A 164 -2.84 -9.08 -10.74
CA LYS A 164 -3.37 -8.10 -11.68
C LYS A 164 -2.22 -7.50 -12.49
N GLU A 165 -0.98 -7.48 -12.01
CA GLU A 165 0.17 -6.91 -12.71
C GLU A 165 0.68 -7.78 -13.88
N ARG A 166 0.40 -9.09 -13.97
CA ARG A 166 0.95 -9.89 -15.08
C ARG A 166 0.24 -11.23 -15.34
N ARG A 167 -0.28 -11.41 -16.56
CA ARG A 167 -0.69 -12.74 -17.09
C ARG A 167 0.44 -13.50 -17.80
N TYR A 168 1.50 -12.80 -18.17
CA TYR A 168 2.65 -13.37 -18.85
C TYR A 168 3.58 -14.08 -17.85
N SER A 169 3.93 -15.33 -18.14
CA SER A 169 4.92 -16.11 -17.40
C SER A 169 6.31 -15.97 -18.01
N MET A 170 7.30 -15.61 -17.19
CA MET A 170 8.70 -15.45 -17.63
C MET A 170 9.35 -16.72 -18.12
N ASN A 171 8.85 -17.87 -17.69
CA ASN A 171 9.35 -19.15 -18.18
C ASN A 171 9.01 -19.36 -19.67
N MET A 172 8.12 -18.53 -20.26
CA MET A 172 7.90 -18.48 -21.70
C MET A 172 8.94 -17.62 -22.44
N SER A 173 9.78 -16.83 -21.77
CA SER A 173 10.65 -15.82 -22.42
C SER A 173 11.66 -16.38 -23.42
N SER A 174 12.10 -17.63 -23.25
CA SER A 174 12.96 -18.30 -24.21
C SER A 174 12.27 -18.64 -25.54
N VAL A 175 10.93 -18.65 -25.56
CA VAL A 175 10.10 -19.00 -26.73
C VAL A 175 9.30 -17.80 -27.23
N ILE A 176 8.66 -17.08 -26.31
CA ILE A 176 7.81 -15.92 -26.54
C ILE A 176 8.39 -14.77 -25.72
N PRO A 177 9.23 -13.91 -26.32
CA PRO A 177 9.69 -12.68 -25.66
C PRO A 177 8.50 -11.84 -25.17
N GLU A 178 8.65 -11.17 -24.03
CA GLU A 178 7.54 -10.42 -23.40
C GLU A 178 6.95 -9.36 -24.34
N GLU A 179 7.79 -8.68 -25.11
CA GLU A 179 7.41 -7.66 -26.08
C GLU A 179 6.63 -8.23 -27.28
N LYS A 180 6.72 -9.55 -27.51
CA LYS A 180 5.95 -10.29 -28.53
C LYS A 180 4.71 -10.96 -27.96
N TRP A 181 4.58 -11.07 -26.64
CA TRP A 181 3.38 -11.61 -26.01
C TRP A 181 2.21 -10.62 -26.12
N ARG A 182 1.01 -11.13 -26.40
CA ARG A 182 -0.21 -10.34 -26.61
C ARG A 182 -1.36 -10.94 -25.83
N LYS A 183 -2.23 -10.07 -25.31
CA LYS A 183 -3.51 -10.43 -24.72
C LYS A 183 -4.63 -10.08 -25.71
N GLY A 184 -5.64 -10.94 -25.77
CA GLY A 184 -6.83 -10.75 -26.60
C GLY A 184 -8.09 -11.32 -25.95
N SER A 185 -9.24 -11.08 -26.57
CA SER A 185 -10.49 -11.78 -26.32
C SER A 185 -10.38 -13.25 -26.74
N GLN A 186 -11.16 -14.13 -26.10
CA GLN A 186 -11.33 -15.51 -26.55
C GLN A 186 -12.12 -15.59 -27.87
N TRP A 187 -12.95 -14.58 -28.15
CA TRP A 187 -13.76 -14.49 -29.35
C TRP A 187 -12.93 -13.96 -30.51
N ILE A 188 -12.72 -14.79 -31.53
CA ILE A 188 -11.94 -14.48 -32.73
C ILE A 188 -12.69 -14.94 -33.98
N SER A 189 -12.36 -14.32 -35.11
CA SER A 189 -12.67 -14.85 -36.45
C SER A 189 -11.39 -14.90 -37.25
N VAL A 190 -11.02 -16.08 -37.76
CA VAL A 190 -9.76 -16.27 -38.49
C VAL A 190 -9.99 -16.82 -39.89
N ILE A 191 -9.15 -16.39 -40.83
CA ILE A 191 -9.12 -16.96 -42.18
C ILE A 191 -8.42 -18.32 -42.15
N ARG A 192 -8.64 -19.15 -43.19
CA ARG A 192 -8.11 -20.52 -43.27
C ARG A 192 -6.59 -20.60 -43.01
N SER A 193 -5.80 -19.75 -43.65
CA SER A 193 -4.33 -19.78 -43.49
C SER A 193 -3.87 -19.47 -42.06
N HIS A 194 -4.57 -18.60 -41.34
CA HIS A 194 -4.27 -18.34 -39.92
C HIS A 194 -4.75 -19.48 -39.01
N ALA A 195 -5.88 -20.12 -39.33
CA ALA A 195 -6.34 -21.30 -38.59
C ALA A 195 -5.35 -22.47 -38.73
N GLU A 196 -4.85 -22.72 -39.95
CA GLU A 196 -3.80 -23.71 -40.20
C GLU A 196 -2.51 -23.37 -39.45
N LEU A 197 -2.09 -22.11 -39.44
CA LEU A 197 -0.93 -21.65 -38.65
C LEU A 197 -1.12 -21.92 -37.14
N ILE A 198 -2.29 -21.60 -36.59
CA ILE A 198 -2.60 -21.81 -35.16
C ILE A 198 -2.56 -23.30 -34.80
N VAL A 199 -3.19 -24.15 -35.62
CA VAL A 199 -3.28 -25.61 -35.35
C VAL A 199 -1.92 -26.31 -35.51
N ASN A 200 -1.09 -25.83 -36.44
CA ASN A 200 0.22 -26.42 -36.71
C ASN A 200 1.34 -25.88 -35.80
N ASP A 201 1.07 -24.86 -34.96
CA ASP A 201 2.05 -24.35 -34.00
C ASP A 201 2.19 -25.30 -32.80
N GLY A 202 3.37 -25.93 -32.69
CA GLY A 202 3.76 -26.69 -31.49
C GLY A 202 4.59 -25.88 -30.51
N ILE A 203 5.21 -24.77 -30.92
CA ILE A 203 6.24 -24.08 -30.12
C ILE A 203 5.60 -23.09 -29.15
N VAL A 204 4.78 -22.16 -29.65
CA VAL A 204 4.06 -21.19 -28.81
C VAL A 204 3.03 -21.94 -27.96
N PHE A 205 2.31 -22.89 -28.54
CA PHE A 205 1.35 -23.74 -27.83
C PHE A 205 1.97 -24.47 -26.63
N SER A 206 3.09 -25.18 -26.80
CA SER A 206 3.74 -25.87 -25.68
C SER A 206 4.25 -24.92 -24.59
N ALA A 207 4.70 -23.72 -24.94
CA ALA A 207 5.08 -22.71 -23.97
C ALA A 207 3.86 -22.24 -23.13
N PHE A 208 2.72 -21.97 -23.77
CA PHE A 208 1.48 -21.63 -23.08
C PHE A 208 0.97 -22.80 -22.22
N GLU A 209 0.94 -24.02 -22.76
CA GLU A 209 0.48 -25.21 -22.04
C GLU A 209 1.29 -25.42 -20.75
N LYS A 210 2.61 -25.28 -20.83
CA LYS A 210 3.50 -25.51 -19.69
C LYS A 210 3.44 -24.39 -18.66
N PHE A 211 3.34 -23.13 -19.09
CA PHE A 211 3.63 -21.99 -18.22
C PHE A 211 2.45 -21.01 -18.00
N CYS A 212 1.38 -21.07 -18.80
CA CYS A 212 0.20 -20.22 -18.66
C CYS A 212 -0.90 -20.96 -17.88
N LYS A 213 -0.70 -21.12 -16.56
CA LYS A 213 -1.65 -21.78 -15.65
C LYS A 213 -2.43 -20.77 -14.81
N MET A 214 -3.69 -21.07 -14.47
CA MET A 214 -4.39 -20.34 -13.41
C MET A 214 -3.70 -20.61 -12.08
N ARG A 215 -3.39 -19.55 -11.33
CA ARG A 215 -2.92 -19.65 -9.95
C ARG A 215 -4.12 -19.58 -9.01
N GLY A 216 -4.33 -20.61 -8.19
CA GLY A 216 -5.09 -20.48 -6.94
C GLY A 216 -6.60 -20.77 -6.94
N LEU A 217 -7.10 -21.77 -7.66
CA LEU A 217 -8.45 -22.31 -7.40
C LEU A 217 -8.46 -23.85 -7.52
N GLU A 218 -8.41 -24.55 -6.38
CA GLU A 218 -9.01 -25.89 -6.21
C GLU A 218 -10.43 -25.74 -5.66
N SER A 219 -11.25 -24.89 -6.28
CA SER A 219 -12.69 -24.90 -6.05
C SER A 219 -13.35 -25.47 -7.30
N GLU A 220 -14.17 -26.50 -7.13
CA GLU A 220 -15.03 -27.06 -8.17
C GLU A 220 -15.77 -25.93 -8.89
N MET A 221 -15.30 -25.58 -10.10
CA MET A 221 -16.00 -24.63 -10.95
C MET A 221 -17.24 -25.34 -11.49
N GLU A 222 -18.43 -24.89 -11.09
CA GLU A 222 -19.65 -25.24 -11.79
C GLU A 222 -19.47 -24.99 -13.31
N PRO A 223 -19.94 -25.91 -14.17
CA PRO A 223 -19.86 -25.74 -15.61
C PRO A 223 -20.67 -24.50 -16.02
N ARG A 224 -19.97 -23.40 -16.32
CA ARG A 224 -20.61 -22.22 -16.90
C ARG A 224 -21.00 -22.55 -18.34
N THR A 225 -22.27 -22.44 -18.65
CA THR A 225 -22.74 -22.40 -20.04
C THR A 225 -22.17 -21.14 -20.70
N LEU A 226 -21.35 -21.34 -21.73
CA LEU A 226 -20.88 -20.25 -22.58
C LEU A 226 -22.08 -19.72 -23.38
N THR A 227 -22.67 -18.63 -22.92
CA THR A 227 -23.74 -17.94 -23.63
C THR A 227 -23.13 -16.85 -24.52
N CYS A 228 -23.29 -16.98 -25.83
CA CYS A 228 -23.01 -15.94 -26.80
C CYS A 228 -24.26 -15.72 -27.64
N ALA A 229 -24.67 -14.46 -27.81
CA ALA A 229 -25.84 -14.09 -28.59
C ALA A 229 -25.39 -13.25 -29.79
N PRO A 230 -25.80 -13.61 -31.02
CA PRO A 230 -25.48 -12.81 -32.19
C PRO A 230 -26.22 -11.46 -32.12
N LEU A 231 -25.51 -10.38 -32.42
CA LEU A 231 -26.10 -9.02 -32.46
C LEU A 231 -26.86 -8.73 -33.76
N TYR A 232 -26.60 -9.53 -34.80
CA TYR A 232 -27.20 -9.42 -36.13
C TYR A 232 -27.61 -10.81 -36.62
N ASP A 233 -28.43 -10.88 -37.66
CA ASP A 233 -28.79 -12.16 -38.28
C ASP A 233 -27.57 -12.84 -38.91
N PHE A 234 -27.62 -14.16 -39.02
CA PHE A 234 -26.52 -14.96 -39.54
C PHE A 234 -26.16 -14.59 -40.99
N GLY A 235 -27.14 -14.19 -41.81
CA GLY A 235 -26.90 -13.81 -43.21
C GLY A 235 -26.04 -12.56 -43.32
N TYR A 236 -26.29 -11.56 -42.48
CA TYR A 236 -25.45 -10.38 -42.36
C TYR A 236 -24.03 -10.72 -41.87
N ILE A 237 -23.93 -11.48 -40.78
CA ILE A 237 -22.63 -11.88 -40.19
C ILE A 237 -21.79 -12.67 -41.20
N TYR A 238 -22.39 -13.64 -41.90
CA TYR A 238 -21.72 -14.44 -42.92
C TYR A 238 -21.16 -13.56 -44.04
N LYS A 239 -21.97 -12.66 -44.60
CA LYS A 239 -21.54 -11.73 -45.65
C LYS A 239 -20.42 -10.81 -45.17
N TYR A 240 -20.51 -10.29 -43.94
CA TYR A 240 -19.49 -9.45 -43.34
C TYR A 240 -18.16 -10.19 -43.18
N LEU A 241 -18.18 -11.42 -42.65
CA LEU A 241 -16.98 -12.22 -42.44
C LEU A 241 -16.35 -12.68 -43.75
N ILE A 242 -17.15 -13.19 -44.70
CA ILE A 242 -16.63 -13.76 -45.95
C ILE A 242 -16.16 -12.71 -46.96
N SER A 243 -16.66 -11.47 -46.85
CA SER A 243 -16.19 -10.35 -47.69
C SER A 243 -14.86 -9.76 -47.22
N SER A 244 -14.43 -10.08 -46.00
CA SER A 244 -13.16 -9.63 -45.44
C SER A 244 -12.06 -10.67 -45.68
N PRO A 245 -10.91 -10.30 -46.28
CA PRO A 245 -9.75 -11.19 -46.34
C PRO A 245 -8.96 -11.21 -45.02
N ARG A 246 -9.45 -10.57 -43.96
CA ARG A 246 -8.73 -10.36 -42.70
C ARG A 246 -9.32 -11.20 -41.58
N SER A 247 -8.44 -11.60 -40.66
CA SER A 247 -8.86 -12.14 -39.37
C SER A 247 -9.13 -11.01 -38.37
N PHE A 248 -10.09 -11.24 -37.49
CA PHE A 248 -10.49 -10.37 -36.40
C PHE A 248 -10.03 -11.01 -35.09
N VAL A 249 -8.91 -10.53 -34.58
CA VAL A 249 -8.26 -11.00 -33.36
C VAL A 249 -7.85 -9.80 -32.54
N ASP A 250 -8.36 -9.69 -31.31
CA ASP A 250 -7.87 -8.69 -30.37
C ASP A 250 -6.41 -8.98 -30.00
N SER A 251 -5.56 -7.96 -30.10
CA SER A 251 -4.14 -8.10 -29.80
C SER A 251 -3.62 -6.82 -29.19
N PHE A 252 -3.46 -6.82 -27.86
CA PHE A 252 -2.93 -5.68 -27.12
C PHE A 252 -1.84 -6.11 -26.14
N ILE A 253 -0.91 -5.19 -25.91
CA ILE A 253 0.11 -5.35 -24.87
C ILE A 253 -0.59 -5.24 -23.52
N ASN A 254 -0.35 -6.20 -22.62
CA ASN A 254 -0.79 -6.07 -21.23
C ASN A 254 0.19 -5.14 -20.50
N THR A 255 0.02 -3.84 -20.69
CA THR A 255 0.89 -2.75 -20.17
C THR A 255 0.74 -2.48 -18.67
N LYS A 256 0.15 -3.40 -17.91
CA LYS A 256 -0.04 -3.15 -16.49
C LYS A 256 1.33 -2.96 -15.83
N GLU A 257 1.50 -1.79 -15.21
CA GLU A 257 2.75 -1.38 -14.57
C GLU A 257 3.19 -2.46 -13.60
N ARG A 258 4.28 -3.12 -13.95
CA ARG A 258 4.90 -4.12 -13.09
C ARG A 258 5.80 -3.38 -12.12
N ARG A 259 5.52 -3.48 -10.82
CA ARG A 259 6.33 -2.81 -9.78
C ARG A 259 7.60 -3.58 -9.43
N TYR A 260 7.60 -4.89 -9.64
CA TYR A 260 8.74 -5.76 -9.35
C TYR A 260 9.87 -5.64 -10.40
N SER A 261 11.10 -5.37 -9.93
CA SER A 261 12.31 -5.28 -10.75
C SER A 261 13.02 -6.63 -10.91
N MET A 262 13.35 -7.03 -12.14
CA MET A 262 14.07 -8.29 -12.40
C MET A 262 15.46 -8.36 -11.77
N ASN A 263 16.09 -7.20 -11.56
CA ASN A 263 17.40 -7.16 -10.93
C ASN A 263 17.36 -7.61 -9.46
N MET A 264 16.17 -7.66 -8.85
CA MET A 264 15.99 -8.25 -7.52
C MET A 264 15.95 -9.78 -7.52
N SER A 265 15.74 -10.45 -8.66
CA SER A 265 15.43 -11.90 -8.72
C SER A 265 16.47 -12.84 -8.13
N SER A 266 17.73 -12.44 -8.13
CA SER A 266 18.82 -13.20 -7.50
C SER A 266 18.77 -13.18 -5.97
N VAL A 267 18.07 -12.20 -5.38
CA VAL A 267 17.94 -12.02 -3.93
C VAL A 267 16.52 -12.28 -3.46
N ILE A 268 15.54 -11.71 -4.16
CA ILE A 268 14.10 -11.78 -3.88
C ILE A 268 13.44 -12.46 -5.09
N PRO A 269 13.14 -13.77 -5.00
CA PRO A 269 12.38 -14.43 -6.05
C PRO A 269 11.00 -13.77 -6.25
N GLU A 270 10.53 -13.71 -7.50
CA GLU A 270 9.28 -13.00 -7.85
C GLU A 270 8.07 -13.57 -7.11
N GLU A 271 8.04 -14.89 -6.89
CA GLU A 271 7.01 -15.60 -6.13
C GLU A 271 7.02 -15.31 -4.63
N LYS A 272 8.08 -14.71 -4.11
CA LYS A 272 8.22 -14.27 -2.71
C LYS A 272 8.00 -12.77 -2.55
N TRP A 273 7.99 -12.00 -3.64
CA TRP A 273 7.65 -10.59 -3.61
C TRP A 273 6.16 -10.40 -3.30
N ARG A 274 5.84 -9.47 -2.39
CA ARG A 274 4.48 -9.19 -1.93
C ARG A 274 4.15 -7.71 -2.07
N LYS A 275 2.89 -7.45 -2.40
CA LYS A 275 2.29 -6.11 -2.30
C LYS A 275 1.48 -6.03 -1.01
N GLY A 276 1.44 -4.84 -0.44
CA GLY A 276 0.70 -4.58 0.79
C GLY A 276 0.48 -3.10 1.01
N SER A 277 0.01 -2.81 2.21
CA SER A 277 -0.11 -1.47 2.78
C SER A 277 1.17 -1.11 3.51
N GLN A 278 1.55 0.17 3.43
CA GLN A 278 2.60 0.74 4.29
C GLN A 278 2.25 0.59 5.80
N TRP A 279 0.96 0.65 6.14
CA TRP A 279 0.51 0.67 7.53
C TRP A 279 0.46 -0.73 8.10
N ILE A 280 1.33 -0.99 9.08
CA ILE A 280 1.51 -2.30 9.69
C ILE A 280 1.31 -2.27 11.20
N SER A 281 1.01 -3.43 11.77
CA SER A 281 1.21 -3.70 13.19
C SER A 281 1.99 -4.99 13.35
N VAL A 282 3.15 -4.95 14.00
CA VAL A 282 4.03 -6.13 14.12
C VAL A 282 4.34 -6.46 15.57
N ILE A 283 4.58 -7.75 15.83
CA ILE A 283 5.11 -8.24 17.10
C ILE A 283 6.62 -7.99 17.18
N ARG A 284 7.18 -8.04 18.38
CA ARG A 284 8.60 -7.77 18.64
C ARG A 284 9.56 -8.61 17.79
N SER A 285 9.37 -9.93 17.69
CA SER A 285 10.24 -10.80 16.90
C SER A 285 10.30 -10.40 15.42
N HIS A 286 9.17 -9.99 14.85
CA HIS A 286 9.12 -9.46 13.48
C HIS A 286 9.77 -8.08 13.35
N ALA A 287 9.61 -7.20 14.33
CA ALA A 287 10.31 -5.91 14.36
C ALA A 287 11.85 -6.09 14.41
N GLU A 288 12.34 -7.01 15.24
CA GLU A 288 13.77 -7.35 15.32
C GLU A 288 14.28 -7.91 13.99
N LEU A 289 13.51 -8.78 13.33
CA LEU A 289 13.83 -9.27 12.00
C LEU A 289 13.94 -8.13 10.97
N ILE A 290 12.97 -7.21 10.96
CA ILE A 290 12.93 -6.06 10.04
C ILE A 290 14.14 -5.16 10.23
N VAL A 291 14.51 -4.85 11.47
CA VAL A 291 15.65 -3.96 11.77
C VAL A 291 17.00 -4.62 11.47
N ASN A 292 17.11 -5.94 11.64
CA ASN A 292 18.34 -6.69 11.40
C ASN A 292 18.52 -7.16 9.95
N ASP A 293 17.51 -7.01 9.08
CA ASP A 293 17.64 -7.43 7.68
C ASP A 293 18.58 -6.49 6.90
N GLY A 294 19.65 -7.04 6.32
CA GLY A 294 20.50 -6.31 5.37
C GLY A 294 20.29 -6.76 3.92
N ILE A 295 19.68 -7.92 3.69
CA ILE A 295 19.69 -8.58 2.38
C ILE A 295 18.54 -8.09 1.51
N VAL A 296 17.31 -8.22 2.02
CA VAL A 296 16.11 -7.80 1.29
C VAL A 296 16.12 -6.28 1.17
N PHE A 297 16.47 -5.59 2.25
CA PHE A 297 16.62 -4.14 2.31
C PHE A 297 17.57 -3.59 1.22
N SER A 298 18.79 -4.15 1.11
CA SER A 298 19.74 -3.71 0.07
C SER A 298 19.26 -4.02 -1.36
N ALA A 299 18.46 -5.06 -1.57
CA ALA A 299 17.86 -5.33 -2.88
C ALA A 299 16.83 -4.26 -3.25
N PHE A 300 15.97 -3.85 -2.31
CA PHE A 300 15.03 -2.74 -2.51
C PHE A 300 15.78 -1.42 -2.74
N GLU A 301 16.79 -1.09 -1.93
CA GLU A 301 17.61 0.12 -2.11
C GLU A 301 18.24 0.21 -3.50
N LYS A 302 18.80 -0.89 -4.00
CA LYS A 302 19.50 -0.90 -5.30
C LYS A 302 18.54 -0.89 -6.49
N PHE A 303 17.41 -1.59 -6.38
CA PHE A 303 16.63 -1.97 -7.56
C PHE A 303 15.15 -1.54 -7.55
N CYS A 304 14.62 -1.06 -6.41
CA CYS A 304 13.28 -0.50 -6.30
C CYS A 304 13.36 1.02 -6.36
N LYS A 305 13.14 1.58 -7.55
CA LYS A 305 13.20 3.03 -7.80
C LYS A 305 11.92 3.51 -8.46
N LYS A 306 11.56 4.78 -8.28
CA LYS A 306 10.47 5.40 -9.04
C LYS A 306 10.85 5.53 -10.52
N ALA A 307 9.89 5.36 -11.43
CA ALA A 307 10.17 5.58 -12.84
C ALA A 307 10.40 7.09 -13.09
N PRO A 308 11.31 7.46 -14.01
CA PRO A 308 11.52 8.86 -14.36
C PRO A 308 10.23 9.48 -14.94
N PRO A 309 10.06 10.81 -14.84
CA PRO A 309 8.92 11.50 -15.45
C PRO A 309 8.82 11.20 -16.95
N PHE A 310 7.59 11.04 -17.44
CA PHE A 310 7.30 10.76 -18.84
C PHE A 310 7.90 11.85 -19.75
N GLY A 311 8.68 11.45 -20.76
CA GLY A 311 9.33 12.38 -21.70
C GLY A 311 10.70 12.92 -21.27
N SER A 312 11.23 12.52 -20.10
CA SER A 312 12.62 12.80 -19.73
C SER A 312 13.59 11.98 -20.60
N GLN A 313 14.81 12.50 -20.78
CA GLN A 313 15.89 11.81 -21.50
C GLN A 313 16.22 10.45 -20.84
N GLU A 314 16.08 10.37 -19.51
CA GLU A 314 16.19 9.15 -18.71
C GLU A 314 15.08 8.14 -19.02
N ALA A 315 13.82 8.57 -19.18
CA ALA A 315 12.70 7.71 -19.54
C ALA A 315 12.86 7.06 -20.94
N GLN A 316 13.56 7.73 -21.87
CA GLN A 316 13.85 7.19 -23.21
C GLN A 316 14.94 6.09 -23.18
N LEU A 317 15.91 6.21 -22.29
CA LEU A 317 16.97 5.22 -22.07
C LEU A 317 16.52 4.05 -21.17
N SER A 318 15.46 4.26 -20.37
CA SER A 318 15.02 3.31 -19.36
C SER A 318 13.72 2.58 -19.70
N GLN A 319 13.73 1.74 -20.73
CA GLN A 319 12.60 0.81 -20.98
C GLN A 319 12.36 -0.19 -19.82
N ASN A 320 13.27 -0.24 -18.83
CA ASN A 320 13.24 -1.15 -17.69
C ASN A 320 13.11 -0.48 -16.31
N LEU A 321 13.04 0.86 -16.19
CA LEU A 321 12.76 1.49 -14.89
C LEU A 321 11.25 1.49 -14.63
N ARG A 322 10.87 0.79 -13.56
CA ARG A 322 9.50 0.46 -13.19
C ARG A 322 9.15 1.21 -11.92
N ASN A 323 7.93 1.76 -11.81
CA ASN A 323 7.46 2.39 -10.56
C ASN A 323 7.44 1.36 -9.42
N CYS A 324 8.45 1.38 -8.56
CA CYS A 324 8.50 0.56 -7.37
C CYS A 324 8.37 1.45 -6.13
N ILE A 325 7.43 1.12 -5.23
CA ILE A 325 7.13 1.88 -4.01
C ILE A 325 7.54 1.02 -2.81
N PRO A 326 8.79 1.13 -2.32
CA PRO A 326 9.40 0.14 -1.44
C PRO A 326 8.64 -0.05 -0.11
N ASP A 327 8.06 1.01 0.43
CA ASP A 327 7.24 1.01 1.66
C ASP A 327 5.94 0.20 1.52
N GLU A 328 5.43 0.02 0.31
CA GLU A 328 4.29 -0.86 0.00
C GLU A 328 4.70 -2.29 -0.41
N HIS A 329 5.97 -2.66 -0.24
CA HIS A 329 6.51 -3.97 -0.67
C HIS A 329 7.48 -4.65 0.32
N TYR A 330 8.32 -3.89 1.01
CA TYR A 330 9.49 -4.39 1.71
C TYR A 330 9.18 -5.38 2.84
N ILE A 331 8.32 -4.99 3.79
CA ILE A 331 8.12 -5.75 5.03
C ILE A 331 7.42 -7.09 4.78
N GLN A 332 6.33 -7.11 4.03
CA GLN A 332 5.61 -8.32 3.64
C GLN A 332 6.48 -9.25 2.79
N THR A 333 7.33 -8.70 1.92
CA THR A 333 8.27 -9.50 1.13
C THR A 333 9.30 -10.15 2.04
N LEU A 334 9.89 -9.40 2.98
CA LEU A 334 10.84 -9.93 3.97
C LEU A 334 10.21 -11.06 4.80
N LEU A 335 9.02 -10.85 5.35
CA LEU A 335 8.34 -11.85 6.19
C LEU A 335 7.99 -13.12 5.40
N THR A 336 7.57 -12.97 4.14
CA THR A 336 7.29 -14.09 3.22
C THR A 336 8.57 -14.83 2.81
N MET A 337 9.68 -14.12 2.62
CA MET A 337 11.00 -14.73 2.37
C MET A 337 11.51 -15.55 3.55
N ARG A 338 11.11 -15.20 4.77
CA ARG A 338 11.45 -15.93 6.00
C ARG A 338 10.47 -17.06 6.34
N GLY A 339 9.41 -17.24 5.57
CA GLY A 339 8.42 -18.31 5.83
C GLY A 339 7.48 -17.99 6.99
N LEU A 340 7.31 -16.71 7.35
CA LEU A 340 6.55 -16.27 8.52
C LEU A 340 5.09 -15.94 8.19
N GLU A 341 4.59 -16.33 7.02
CA GLU A 341 3.22 -16.06 6.58
C GLU A 341 2.16 -16.58 7.58
N SER A 342 2.40 -17.71 8.25
CA SER A 342 1.50 -18.27 9.26
C SER A 342 1.45 -17.51 10.59
N GLU A 343 2.44 -16.66 10.85
CA GLU A 343 2.52 -15.79 12.04
C GLU A 343 1.86 -14.41 11.78
N MET A 344 1.30 -14.22 10.59
CA MET A 344 0.65 -13.00 10.17
C MET A 344 -0.83 -13.20 9.91
N GLU A 345 -1.60 -12.16 10.21
CA GLU A 345 -2.86 -11.86 9.56
C GLU A 345 -2.53 -11.06 8.29
N PRO A 346 -2.87 -11.52 7.08
CA PRO A 346 -2.44 -10.92 5.82
C PRO A 346 -3.18 -9.61 5.48
N ARG A 347 -3.57 -8.82 6.48
CA ARG A 347 -4.32 -7.56 6.39
C ARG A 347 -3.70 -6.48 7.27
N THR A 348 -3.92 -5.22 6.91
CA THR A 348 -3.64 -4.07 7.77
C THR A 348 -4.79 -3.81 8.75
N LEU A 349 -4.50 -3.15 9.88
CA LEU A 349 -5.51 -2.63 10.80
C LEU A 349 -5.96 -1.20 10.45
N THR A 350 -5.47 -0.64 9.33
CA THR A 350 -5.78 0.73 8.90
C THR A 350 -6.68 0.74 7.66
N TYR A 351 -7.91 1.23 7.82
CA TYR A 351 -8.85 1.42 6.74
C TYR A 351 -8.44 2.58 5.81
N THR A 352 -8.58 2.38 4.50
CA THR A 352 -8.35 3.39 3.46
C THR A 352 -9.41 3.29 2.37
N VAL A 353 -9.91 4.43 1.91
CA VAL A 353 -10.79 4.52 0.73
C VAL A 353 -9.97 4.93 -0.48
N TRP A 354 -10.08 4.18 -1.58
CA TRP A 354 -9.37 4.47 -2.83
C TRP A 354 -10.29 4.85 -3.99
N ASP A 355 -11.60 4.61 -3.86
CA ASP A 355 -12.61 4.93 -4.89
C ASP A 355 -13.92 5.37 -4.22
N VAL A 356 -14.53 6.45 -4.71
CA VAL A 356 -15.87 6.89 -4.31
C VAL A 356 -16.70 6.94 -5.58
N SER A 357 -17.56 5.93 -5.75
CA SER A 357 -18.55 5.92 -6.82
C SER A 357 -19.36 7.22 -6.79
N GLY A 358 -19.18 8.09 -7.79
CA GLY A 358 -19.97 9.32 -7.95
C GLY A 358 -19.20 10.65 -7.96
N SER A 359 -17.88 10.67 -7.72
CA SER A 359 -17.12 11.91 -7.95
C SER A 359 -16.81 12.09 -9.45
N LYS A 360 -17.08 13.28 -10.01
CA LYS A 360 -16.79 13.65 -11.41
C LYS A 360 -15.27 13.73 -11.73
N HIS A 361 -14.43 13.18 -10.88
CA HIS A 361 -12.98 13.07 -11.05
C HIS A 361 -12.60 11.59 -11.14
N GLY A 362 -12.94 10.99 -12.28
CA GLY A 362 -12.47 9.67 -12.68
C GLY A 362 -10.97 9.64 -13.00
N ALA A 363 -10.13 10.09 -12.07
CA ALA A 363 -8.69 9.93 -12.13
C ALA A 363 -8.25 9.04 -10.96
N LYS A 364 -7.60 7.91 -11.29
CA LYS A 364 -6.90 7.06 -10.31
C LYS A 364 -5.88 7.91 -9.55
N SER A 365 -6.22 8.33 -8.34
CA SER A 365 -5.31 9.03 -7.45
C SER A 365 -4.26 8.05 -6.92
N TRP A 366 -3.00 8.49 -6.84
CA TRP A 366 -1.91 7.76 -6.18
C TRP A 366 -2.01 7.79 -4.64
N HIS A 367 -3.02 8.49 -4.11
CA HIS A 367 -3.29 8.62 -2.69
C HIS A 367 -4.75 8.27 -2.39
N PRO A 368 -5.01 7.69 -1.21
CA PRO A 368 -6.37 7.41 -0.76
C PRO A 368 -7.14 8.72 -0.57
N VAL A 369 -8.47 8.60 -0.63
CA VAL A 369 -9.41 9.70 -0.41
C VAL A 369 -9.23 10.27 0.99
N THR A 370 -9.34 11.60 1.10
CA THR A 370 -9.30 12.30 2.38
C THR A 370 -10.72 12.54 2.88
N PHE A 371 -11.06 11.96 4.03
CA PHE A 371 -12.28 12.26 4.78
C PHE A 371 -12.27 13.72 5.20
N THR A 372 -13.32 14.44 4.84
CA THR A 372 -13.61 15.82 5.20
C THR A 372 -14.63 15.85 6.34
N TYR A 373 -14.98 17.06 6.80
CA TYR A 373 -15.98 17.19 7.85
C TYR A 373 -17.30 16.54 7.42
N GLU A 374 -17.71 16.66 6.15
CA GLU A 374 -18.99 16.20 5.63
C GLU A 374 -19.17 14.67 5.70
N ASN A 375 -18.13 13.89 5.37
CA ASN A 375 -18.15 12.42 5.32
C ASN A 375 -17.45 11.77 6.54
N SER A 376 -17.49 12.44 7.69
CA SER A 376 -16.97 11.96 8.98
C SER A 376 -18.07 11.93 10.07
N GLY A 377 -19.29 11.62 9.64
CA GLY A 377 -20.48 11.47 10.48
C GLY A 377 -20.51 10.17 11.30
N PRO A 378 -21.51 9.98 12.18
CA PRO A 378 -21.71 8.73 12.92
C PRO A 378 -21.98 7.52 12.04
N GLU A 379 -22.72 7.74 10.96
CA GLU A 379 -23.09 6.69 10.01
C GLU A 379 -21.84 6.19 9.27
N ASP A 380 -20.97 7.09 8.79
CA ASP A 380 -19.69 6.74 8.17
C ASP A 380 -18.81 5.89 9.10
N LEU A 381 -18.72 6.27 10.38
CA LEU A 381 -17.98 5.51 11.40
C LEU A 381 -18.57 4.11 11.62
N GLN A 382 -19.89 4.00 11.72
CA GLN A 382 -20.55 2.71 11.90
C GLN A 382 -20.40 1.81 10.67
N GLU A 383 -20.44 2.40 9.47
CA GLU A 383 -20.20 1.67 8.23
C GLU A 383 -18.79 1.05 8.22
N ILE A 384 -17.76 1.85 8.52
CA ILE A 384 -16.37 1.33 8.60
C ILE A 384 -16.26 0.25 9.68
N LYS A 385 -16.87 0.43 10.85
CA LYS A 385 -16.86 -0.55 11.95
C LYS A 385 -17.63 -1.83 11.63
N SER A 386 -18.60 -1.77 10.72
CA SER A 386 -19.41 -2.92 10.29
C SER A 386 -18.67 -3.86 9.34
N ILE A 387 -17.54 -3.42 8.77
CA ILE A 387 -16.74 -4.23 7.87
C ILE A 387 -16.13 -5.41 8.63
N ASN A 388 -16.49 -6.62 8.20
CA ASN A 388 -16.11 -7.90 8.80
C ASN A 388 -15.23 -8.78 7.89
N HIS A 389 -14.86 -8.29 6.71
CA HIS A 389 -13.99 -8.99 5.76
C HIS A 389 -13.11 -8.03 4.95
N VAL A 390 -12.04 -8.57 4.36
CA VAL A 390 -11.14 -7.89 3.42
C VAL A 390 -11.14 -8.64 2.10
N ASN A 391 -11.22 -7.89 0.99
CA ASN A 391 -11.25 -8.45 -0.36
C ASN A 391 -9.90 -8.22 -1.06
N TYR A 392 -9.23 -9.30 -1.47
CA TYR A 392 -8.02 -9.27 -2.28
C TYR A 392 -8.40 -9.53 -3.72
N GLU A 393 -8.78 -8.48 -4.43
CA GLU A 393 -9.27 -8.61 -5.81
C GLU A 393 -8.25 -9.22 -6.77
N SER A 394 -6.95 -9.09 -6.50
CA SER A 394 -5.90 -9.75 -7.29
C SER A 394 -5.81 -11.25 -7.02
N GLU A 395 -6.29 -11.73 -5.89
CA GLU A 395 -6.27 -13.16 -5.55
C GLU A 395 -7.66 -13.79 -5.70
N SER A 396 -8.68 -13.00 -6.07
CA SER A 396 -10.09 -13.42 -6.03
C SER A 396 -10.45 -14.04 -4.67
N ARG A 397 -9.88 -13.50 -3.60
CA ARG A 397 -9.94 -14.05 -2.24
C ARG A 397 -10.63 -13.06 -1.32
N THR A 398 -11.46 -13.59 -0.44
CA THR A 398 -12.06 -12.82 0.67
C THR A 398 -11.63 -13.48 1.97
N ASP A 399 -11.18 -12.66 2.92
CA ASP A 399 -10.84 -13.12 4.27
C ASP A 399 -11.77 -12.45 5.28
N TRP A 400 -12.38 -13.26 6.14
CA TRP A 400 -13.22 -12.76 7.23
C TRP A 400 -12.36 -12.51 8.47
N CYS A 401 -12.49 -11.32 9.06
CA CYS A 401 -11.69 -10.92 10.21
C CYS A 401 -12.13 -11.68 11.46
N LYS A 402 -11.29 -12.61 11.89
CA LYS A 402 -11.55 -13.48 13.04
C LYS A 402 -10.32 -13.59 13.93
N ALA A 403 -10.54 -13.76 15.22
CA ALA A 403 -9.53 -14.19 16.19
C ALA A 403 -10.09 -15.41 16.92
N ASP A 404 -9.37 -16.53 16.92
CA ASP A 404 -9.84 -17.82 17.49
C ASP A 404 -11.24 -18.22 17.03
N SER A 405 -11.48 -18.11 15.71
CA SER A 405 -12.78 -18.34 15.06
C SER A 405 -13.92 -17.37 15.44
N LYS A 406 -13.69 -16.40 16.34
CA LYS A 406 -14.67 -15.38 16.72
C LYS A 406 -14.54 -14.15 15.81
N PRO A 407 -15.65 -13.57 15.34
CA PRO A 407 -15.61 -12.32 14.59
C PRO A 407 -14.96 -11.20 15.40
N VAL A 408 -14.06 -10.45 14.77
CA VAL A 408 -13.42 -9.25 15.33
C VAL A 408 -13.41 -8.13 14.30
N PRO A 409 -13.32 -6.85 14.71
CA PRO A 409 -13.18 -5.75 13.77
C PRO A 409 -11.98 -5.93 12.82
N CYS A 410 -12.18 -5.62 11.54
CA CYS A 410 -11.10 -5.64 10.55
C CYS A 410 -10.11 -4.47 10.72
N PHE A 411 -10.58 -3.33 11.19
CA PHE A 411 -9.79 -2.11 11.25
C PHE A 411 -9.88 -1.48 12.64
N LEU A 412 -8.75 -1.02 13.15
CA LEU A 412 -8.65 -0.24 14.40
C LEU A 412 -8.38 1.24 14.13
N PHE A 413 -7.90 1.56 12.94
CA PHE A 413 -7.57 2.91 12.50
C PHE A 413 -8.17 3.17 11.12
N ALA A 414 -8.31 4.44 10.75
CA ALA A 414 -8.66 4.86 9.41
C ALA A 414 -7.78 6.02 8.95
N ARG A 415 -7.66 6.19 7.63
CA ARG A 415 -6.99 7.32 6.99
C ARG A 415 -7.58 7.59 5.58
N LYS A 416 -7.42 8.78 4.99
CA LYS A 416 -6.78 9.99 5.53
C LYS A 416 -7.83 10.97 6.01
N PHE A 417 -7.60 11.71 7.08
CA PHE A 417 -8.56 12.71 7.58
C PHE A 417 -8.03 14.14 7.42
N THR A 418 -8.92 15.08 7.06
CA THR A 418 -8.67 16.50 7.37
C THR A 418 -8.72 16.72 8.87
N LYS A 419 -8.24 17.89 9.31
CA LYS A 419 -8.26 18.27 10.72
C LYS A 419 -9.68 18.29 11.29
N GLU A 420 -10.60 18.90 10.55
CA GLU A 420 -11.99 19.08 10.94
C GLU A 420 -12.69 17.71 11.02
N ALA A 421 -12.40 16.82 10.06
CA ALA A 421 -12.90 15.45 10.03
C ALA A 421 -12.41 14.66 11.25
N ALA A 422 -11.11 14.70 11.53
CA ALA A 422 -10.52 14.04 12.70
C ALA A 422 -11.08 14.58 14.03
N MET A 423 -11.36 15.88 14.11
CA MET A 423 -11.99 16.48 15.29
C MET A 423 -13.45 16.04 15.45
N ARG A 424 -14.23 16.02 14.37
CA ARG A 424 -15.63 15.54 14.35
C ARG A 424 -15.74 14.07 14.75
N TRP A 425 -14.77 13.26 14.34
CA TRP A 425 -14.66 11.85 14.67
C TRP A 425 -14.36 11.62 16.15
N ASN A 426 -13.45 12.42 16.72
CA ASN A 426 -12.93 12.23 18.07
C ASN A 426 -13.69 12.95 19.18
N SER A 427 -14.52 13.95 18.87
CA SER A 427 -15.36 14.64 19.87
C SER A 427 -16.42 13.73 20.50
N ARG A 428 -16.51 12.47 20.08
CA ARG A 428 -17.49 11.48 20.54
C ARG A 428 -16.91 10.37 21.42
N TYR A 429 -15.61 10.42 21.72
CA TYR A 429 -14.96 9.63 22.78
C TYR A 429 -14.75 10.46 24.07
N GLN A 430 -15.40 11.62 24.15
CA GLN A 430 -15.64 12.39 25.38
C GLN A 430 -17.05 12.06 25.85
#